data_AF-A0A371QCL5-F1
#
_entry.id   AF-A0A371QCL5-F1
#
_cell.length_a   1.000
_cell.length_b   1.000
_cell.length_c   1.000
_cell.angle_alpha   90.00
_cell.angle_beta   90.00
_cell.angle_gamma   90.00
#
_symmetry.space_group_name_H-M   'P 1'
#
loop_
_entity.id
_entity.type
_entity.pdbx_description
1 polymer ?
#
loop_
_entity_poly.entity_id
_entity_poly.type
_entity_poly.pdbx_seq_one_letter_code
_entity_poly.pdbx_strand_id
1 'polypeptide(L)'
;MQRLKNAAGLTYRQLEQRAAQRGEVLARSTLADVLRRHTLPRDEVLTAFVRACGRPEDEVGEWRAARQRIAAREAAREATDAAEQPSAADARPATGEGPDVPVPDPPGHRPYRKRRALMIAAAALAALLLALGVRLLVGDGGVRPEAAAAATLPTGEVRIRPLRAPDLCLTDGRVQRAHAYHTVAVQRPCTEAVPPHTHLTAAGAGLHRIQWTHPDKGGKGCLVLLREPGVAGLLEPWDDCTAGGPAQVFRIEAVGGRAGSGGAVYRLRLSDGDRCLALGGGGSGVTALARPCTGADDQKFLIGPA
;
A
#
# COMPACT_ATOMS: atom_id res chain seq x y z
N MET A 1 -22.02 -19.95 -3.39
CA MET A 1 -21.47 -19.11 -4.47
C MET A 1 -20.30 -19.77 -5.21
N GLN A 2 -19.27 -20.32 -4.52
CA GLN A 2 -18.10 -20.94 -5.19
C GLN A 2 -18.46 -22.03 -6.22
N ARG A 3 -19.37 -22.94 -5.85
CA ARG A 3 -19.88 -23.98 -6.77
C ARG A 3 -20.54 -23.40 -8.02
N LEU A 4 -21.34 -22.33 -7.86
CA LEU A 4 -21.98 -21.63 -8.98
C LEU A 4 -20.94 -20.98 -9.91
N LYS A 5 -19.91 -20.34 -9.35
CA LYS A 5 -18.81 -19.76 -10.12
C LYS A 5 -18.05 -20.82 -10.93
N ASN A 6 -17.78 -21.97 -10.33
CA ASN A 6 -17.10 -23.08 -11.00
C ASN A 6 -17.95 -23.68 -12.13
N ALA A 7 -19.25 -23.88 -11.90
CA ALA A 7 -20.18 -24.38 -12.90
C ALA A 7 -20.38 -23.42 -14.07
N ALA A 8 -20.33 -22.10 -13.82
CA ALA A 8 -20.42 -21.09 -14.87
C ALA A 8 -19.18 -21.08 -15.79
N GLY A 9 -18.02 -21.59 -15.33
CA GLY A 9 -16.78 -21.61 -16.13
C GLY A 9 -16.20 -20.22 -16.45
N LEU A 10 -16.70 -19.16 -15.80
CA LEU A 10 -16.32 -17.78 -16.09
C LEU A 10 -15.14 -17.34 -15.23
N THR A 11 -14.21 -16.61 -15.86
CA THR A 11 -13.17 -15.87 -15.16
C THR A 11 -13.76 -14.67 -14.43
N TYR A 12 -13.07 -14.17 -13.40
CA TYR A 12 -13.52 -12.96 -12.69
C TYR A 12 -13.65 -11.74 -13.61
N ARG A 13 -12.79 -11.63 -14.64
CA ARG A 13 -12.86 -10.58 -15.67
C ARG A 13 -14.14 -10.69 -16.51
N GLN A 14 -14.52 -11.91 -16.91
CA GLN A 14 -15.76 -12.13 -17.67
C GLN A 14 -17.01 -11.83 -16.83
N LEU A 15 -16.98 -12.14 -15.53
CA LEU A 15 -18.08 -11.81 -14.61
C LEU A 15 -18.25 -10.30 -14.44
N GLU A 16 -17.14 -9.57 -14.25
CA GLU A 16 -17.13 -8.11 -14.20
C GLU A 16 -17.63 -7.49 -15.52
N GLN A 17 -17.16 -7.97 -16.67
CA GLN A 17 -17.62 -7.49 -17.98
C GLN A 17 -19.12 -7.72 -18.19
N ARG A 18 -19.65 -8.89 -17.80
CA ARG A 18 -21.08 -9.19 -17.92
C ARG A 18 -21.94 -8.33 -17.00
N ALA A 19 -21.46 -8.02 -15.80
CA ALA A 19 -22.13 -7.08 -14.90
C ALA A 19 -22.12 -5.66 -15.49
N ALA A 20 -20.98 -5.19 -15.99
CA ALA A 20 -20.84 -3.87 -16.60
C ALA A 20 -21.75 -3.68 -17.82
N GLN A 21 -21.94 -4.72 -18.64
CA GLN A 21 -22.88 -4.71 -19.78
C GLN A 21 -24.34 -4.45 -19.35
N ARG A 22 -24.68 -4.69 -18.08
CA ARG A 22 -26.01 -4.46 -17.50
C ARG A 22 -26.07 -3.19 -16.64
N GLY A 23 -25.00 -2.38 -16.65
CA GLY A 23 -24.87 -1.20 -15.80
C GLY A 23 -24.64 -1.54 -14.31
N GLU A 24 -24.31 -2.79 -14.00
CA GLU A 24 -24.06 -3.25 -12.63
C GLU A 24 -22.57 -3.21 -12.31
N VAL A 25 -22.24 -2.81 -11.08
CA VAL A 25 -20.84 -2.76 -10.62
C VAL A 25 -20.51 -4.05 -9.90
N LEU A 26 -19.68 -4.88 -10.52
CA LEU A 26 -19.13 -6.10 -9.92
C LEU A 26 -17.61 -6.11 -10.08
N ALA A 27 -16.94 -5.29 -9.29
CA ALA A 27 -15.49 -5.17 -9.34
C ALA A 27 -14.81 -6.52 -9.11
N ARG A 28 -13.81 -6.84 -9.94
CA ARG A 28 -13.08 -8.11 -9.90
C ARG A 28 -12.53 -8.46 -8.51
N SER A 29 -11.96 -7.46 -7.83
CA SER A 29 -11.39 -7.58 -6.48
C SER A 29 -12.46 -7.92 -5.46
N THR A 30 -13.58 -7.19 -5.45
CA THR A 30 -14.72 -7.43 -4.57
C THR A 30 -15.26 -8.85 -4.75
N LEU A 31 -15.42 -9.31 -5.99
CA LEU A 31 -15.93 -10.66 -6.24
C LEU A 31 -14.94 -11.74 -5.81
N ALA A 32 -13.64 -11.53 -6.05
CA ALA A 32 -12.59 -12.44 -5.59
C ALA A 32 -12.55 -12.54 -4.05
N ASP A 33 -12.73 -11.41 -3.36
CA ASP A 33 -12.76 -11.36 -1.90
C ASP A 33 -14.00 -12.02 -1.32
N VAL A 34 -15.18 -11.73 -1.89
CA VAL A 34 -16.46 -12.33 -1.47
C VAL A 34 -16.46 -13.85 -1.66
N LEU A 35 -15.84 -14.37 -2.72
CA LEU A 35 -15.75 -15.80 -2.96
C LEU A 35 -14.68 -16.50 -2.12
N ARG A 36 -13.66 -15.76 -1.66
CA ARG A 36 -12.59 -16.27 -0.78
C ARG A 36 -12.98 -16.26 0.70
N ARG A 37 -13.77 -15.29 1.14
CA ARG A 37 -14.18 -15.15 2.54
C ARG A 37 -15.46 -15.92 2.79
N HIS A 38 -15.63 -16.42 4.02
CA HIS A 38 -16.89 -17.00 4.51
C HIS A 38 -17.81 -15.95 5.14
N THR A 39 -17.67 -14.69 4.73
CA THR A 39 -18.52 -13.58 5.21
C THR A 39 -19.71 -13.40 4.28
N LEU A 40 -20.88 -13.08 4.85
CA LEU A 40 -22.09 -12.85 4.06
C LEU A 40 -21.91 -11.66 3.10
N PRO A 41 -22.07 -11.82 1.78
CA PRO A 41 -21.91 -10.73 0.82
C PRO A 41 -22.97 -9.65 1.02
N ARG A 42 -22.72 -8.45 0.50
CA ARG A 42 -23.77 -7.44 0.30
C ARG A 42 -24.79 -7.91 -0.75
N ASP A 43 -26.02 -7.42 -0.63
CA ASP A 43 -27.16 -7.87 -1.44
C ASP A 43 -26.96 -7.59 -2.93
N GLU A 44 -26.40 -6.43 -3.22
CA GLU A 44 -26.12 -5.91 -4.56
C GLU A 44 -25.03 -6.75 -5.24
N VAL A 45 -23.97 -7.09 -4.49
CA VAL A 45 -22.86 -7.91 -4.98
C VAL A 45 -23.32 -9.34 -5.27
N LEU A 46 -24.15 -9.91 -4.39
CA LEU A 46 -24.73 -11.24 -4.61
C LEU A 46 -25.61 -11.25 -5.86
N THR A 47 -26.49 -10.25 -5.99
CA THR A 47 -27.41 -10.12 -7.12
C THR A 47 -26.64 -10.00 -8.44
N ALA A 48 -25.69 -9.07 -8.53
CA ALA A 48 -24.88 -8.86 -9.72
C ALA A 48 -24.05 -10.11 -10.09
N PHE A 49 -23.53 -10.83 -9.11
CA PHE A 49 -22.80 -12.08 -9.34
C PHE A 49 -23.68 -13.19 -9.92
N VAL A 50 -24.86 -13.44 -9.33
CA VAL A 50 -25.78 -14.49 -9.78
C VAL A 50 -26.29 -14.19 -11.19
N ARG A 51 -26.61 -12.91 -11.46
CA ARG A 51 -26.94 -12.39 -12.79
C ARG A 51 -25.80 -12.58 -13.79
N ALA A 52 -24.56 -12.23 -13.44
CA ALA A 52 -23.40 -12.39 -14.31
C ALA A 52 -23.08 -13.86 -14.63
N CYS A 53 -23.42 -14.78 -13.72
CA CYS A 53 -23.36 -16.22 -13.96
C CYS A 53 -24.44 -16.73 -14.93
N GLY A 54 -25.37 -15.87 -15.36
CA GLY A 54 -26.42 -16.21 -16.32
C GLY A 54 -27.66 -16.85 -15.70
N ARG A 55 -27.91 -16.65 -14.41
CA ARG A 55 -29.12 -17.17 -13.76
C ARG A 55 -30.33 -16.26 -13.98
N PRO A 56 -31.54 -16.84 -14.10
CA PRO A 56 -32.78 -16.08 -14.25
C PRO A 56 -33.18 -15.37 -12.95
N GLU A 57 -34.09 -14.39 -13.03
CA GLU A 57 -34.44 -13.49 -11.91
C GLU A 57 -35.15 -14.19 -10.75
N ASP A 58 -35.87 -15.29 -11.00
CA ASP A 58 -36.43 -16.17 -9.98
C ASP A 58 -35.32 -16.82 -9.14
N GLU A 59 -34.30 -17.40 -9.77
CA GLU A 59 -33.13 -17.92 -9.07
C GLU A 59 -32.43 -16.80 -8.29
N VAL A 60 -32.26 -15.60 -8.86
CA VAL A 60 -31.70 -14.44 -8.14
C VAL A 60 -32.49 -14.13 -6.87
N GLY A 61 -33.83 -14.20 -6.94
CA GLY A 61 -34.73 -14.06 -5.80
C GLY A 61 -34.49 -15.11 -4.71
N GLU A 62 -34.31 -16.37 -5.09
CA GLU A 62 -34.00 -17.45 -4.14
C GLU A 62 -32.66 -17.22 -3.41
N TRP A 63 -31.64 -16.78 -4.16
CA TRP A 63 -30.32 -16.44 -3.59
C TRP A 63 -30.43 -15.28 -2.60
N ARG A 64 -31.23 -14.25 -2.92
CA ARG A 64 -31.49 -13.11 -2.03
C ARG A 64 -32.23 -13.54 -0.76
N ALA A 65 -33.26 -14.38 -0.89
CA ALA A 65 -33.99 -14.92 0.25
C ALA A 65 -33.10 -15.80 1.15
N ALA A 66 -32.21 -16.61 0.56
CA ALA A 66 -31.24 -17.40 1.32
C ALA A 66 -30.27 -16.51 2.11
N ARG A 67 -29.75 -15.44 1.49
CA ARG A 67 -28.92 -14.45 2.17
C ARG A 67 -29.64 -13.80 3.35
N GLN A 68 -30.90 -13.37 3.17
CA GLN A 68 -31.70 -12.76 4.22
C GLN A 68 -31.91 -13.71 5.42
N ARG A 69 -32.16 -15.00 5.17
CA ARG A 69 -32.25 -16.01 6.24
C ARG A 69 -30.95 -16.16 7.02
N ILE A 70 -29.79 -16.09 6.36
CA ILE A 70 -28.48 -16.16 7.04
C ILE A 70 -28.26 -14.91 7.89
N ALA A 71 -28.50 -13.72 7.31
CA ALA A 71 -28.36 -12.45 8.03
C ALA A 71 -29.25 -12.40 9.29
N ALA A 72 -30.51 -12.85 9.19
CA ALA A 72 -31.42 -12.89 10.32
C ALA A 72 -30.95 -13.84 11.43
N ARG A 73 -30.33 -14.98 11.07
CA ARG A 73 -29.75 -15.93 12.03
C ARG A 73 -28.51 -15.38 12.72
N GLU A 74 -27.65 -14.66 11.99
CA GLU A 74 -26.46 -14.00 12.55
C GLU A 74 -26.88 -12.91 13.54
N ALA A 75 -27.84 -12.05 13.16
CA ALA A 75 -28.38 -11.02 14.05
C ALA A 75 -29.06 -11.60 15.32
N ALA A 76 -29.79 -12.71 15.19
CA ALA A 76 -30.38 -13.38 16.35
C ALA A 76 -29.33 -13.99 17.30
N ARG A 77 -28.21 -14.50 16.75
CA ARG A 77 -27.07 -15.00 17.53
C ARG A 77 -26.39 -13.87 18.29
N GLU A 78 -26.09 -12.77 17.61
CA GLU A 78 -25.49 -11.57 18.24
C GLU A 78 -26.38 -10.99 19.35
N ALA A 79 -27.70 -10.98 19.16
CA ALA A 79 -28.65 -10.55 20.18
C ALA A 79 -28.70 -11.50 21.40
N THR A 80 -28.48 -12.80 21.20
CA THR A 80 -28.41 -13.79 22.28
C THR A 80 -27.10 -13.67 23.05
N ASP A 81 -25.97 -13.54 22.33
CA ASP A 81 -24.64 -13.37 22.93
C ASP A 81 -24.53 -12.05 23.71
N ALA A 82 -25.21 -10.98 23.26
CA ALA A 82 -25.29 -9.71 23.97
C ALA A 82 -26.19 -9.77 25.23
N ALA A 83 -27.20 -10.64 25.25
CA ALA A 83 -28.07 -10.85 26.41
C ALA A 83 -27.43 -11.74 27.50
N GLU A 84 -26.41 -12.52 27.15
CA GLU A 84 -25.73 -13.46 28.06
C GLU A 84 -24.43 -12.91 28.68
N GLN A 85 -24.06 -11.65 28.36
CA GLN A 85 -23.01 -10.94 29.09
C GLN A 85 -23.54 -10.48 30.46
N PRO A 86 -22.94 -10.90 31.60
CA PRO A 86 -23.34 -10.41 32.91
C PRO A 86 -22.93 -8.95 33.02
N SER A 87 -23.92 -8.05 33.02
CA SER A 87 -23.76 -6.65 33.39
C SER A 87 -23.37 -6.58 34.86
N ALA A 88 -22.06 -6.55 35.14
CA ALA A 88 -21.53 -6.20 36.43
C ALA A 88 -21.61 -4.69 36.64
N ALA A 89 -22.80 -4.19 36.95
CA ALA A 89 -22.99 -2.92 37.65
C ALA A 89 -24.43 -2.83 38.16
N ASP A 90 -24.66 -3.30 39.38
CA ASP A 90 -25.81 -2.91 40.17
C ASP A 90 -25.41 -2.68 41.64
N ALA A 91 -26.04 -1.65 42.24
CA ALA A 91 -26.14 -1.29 43.67
C ALA A 91 -24.93 -0.54 44.29
N ARG A 92 -25.08 0.65 44.96
CA ARG A 92 -26.23 1.17 45.76
C ARG A 92 -25.99 2.64 46.28
N PRO A 93 -26.83 3.30 47.16
CA PRO A 93 -27.67 4.48 46.82
C PRO A 93 -27.59 5.73 47.76
N ALA A 94 -28.35 6.80 47.39
CA ALA A 94 -29.07 7.87 48.14
C ALA A 94 -28.43 8.59 49.37
N THR A 95 -28.49 9.92 49.56
CA THR A 95 -29.65 10.85 49.67
C THR A 95 -29.23 12.34 49.66
N GLY A 96 -30.09 13.26 49.21
CA GLY A 96 -30.06 14.68 49.63
C GLY A 96 -30.67 15.73 48.68
N GLU A 97 -32.00 15.90 48.76
CA GLU A 97 -32.81 17.14 48.64
C GLU A 97 -32.58 18.23 47.54
N GLY A 98 -33.52 18.27 46.57
CA GLY A 98 -34.22 19.36 45.82
C GLY A 98 -33.61 20.76 45.48
N PRO A 99 -34.32 21.65 44.75
CA PRO A 99 -35.48 21.48 43.85
C PRO A 99 -35.35 22.17 42.45
N ASP A 100 -36.20 21.69 41.53
CA ASP A 100 -36.83 22.23 40.30
C ASP A 100 -36.30 23.45 39.46
N VAL A 101 -36.71 23.40 38.18
CA VAL A 101 -36.84 24.44 37.12
C VAL A 101 -35.60 24.75 36.21
N PRO A 102 -35.80 25.20 34.95
CA PRO A 102 -36.18 24.49 33.71
C PRO A 102 -35.06 24.49 32.63
N VAL A 103 -35.26 23.73 31.53
CA VAL A 103 -34.37 23.62 30.36
C VAL A 103 -34.19 24.95 29.60
N PRO A 104 -32.95 25.28 29.17
CA PRO A 104 -32.75 25.87 27.86
C PRO A 104 -31.59 25.25 27.06
N ASP A 105 -31.79 25.12 25.75
CA ASP A 105 -30.79 24.79 24.74
C ASP A 105 -30.05 26.07 24.26
N PRO A 106 -29.00 26.01 23.41
CA PRO A 106 -27.63 26.43 23.71
C PRO A 106 -27.26 27.83 23.17
N PRO A 107 -26.18 28.48 23.66
CA PRO A 107 -25.50 29.55 22.94
C PRO A 107 -24.16 29.02 22.35
N GLY A 108 -23.73 29.41 21.15
CA GLY A 108 -23.82 30.73 20.57
C GLY A 108 -22.41 31.34 20.54
N HIS A 109 -21.89 31.57 19.33
CA HIS A 109 -20.51 31.94 19.04
C HIS A 109 -20.09 33.38 19.47
N ARG A 110 -18.84 33.48 19.96
CA ARG A 110 -17.83 34.59 19.80
C ARG A 110 -18.03 35.91 20.61
N PRO A 111 -17.00 36.79 20.71
CA PRO A 111 -15.56 36.58 20.91
C PRO A 111 -14.94 37.56 21.96
N TYR A 112 -14.18 37.08 22.95
CA TYR A 112 -13.41 37.99 23.83
C TYR A 112 -11.95 38.12 23.34
N ARG A 113 -11.74 39.07 22.42
CA ARG A 113 -10.42 39.62 22.08
C ARG A 113 -10.00 40.59 23.19
N LYS A 114 -8.68 40.75 23.34
CA LYS A 114 -7.95 41.70 24.20
C LYS A 114 -7.62 41.19 25.62
N ARG A 115 -6.65 40.27 25.69
CA ARG A 115 -5.70 40.15 26.83
C ARG A 115 -4.48 39.24 26.58
N ARG A 116 -4.23 38.76 25.35
CA ARG A 116 -3.10 37.86 25.01
C ARG A 116 -1.90 38.51 24.32
N ALA A 117 -1.84 39.83 24.20
CA ALA A 117 -0.78 40.50 23.43
C ALA A 117 0.53 40.79 24.19
N LEU A 118 0.59 40.58 25.52
CA LEU A 118 1.78 40.93 26.30
C LEU A 118 2.69 39.76 26.71
N MET A 119 2.38 38.51 26.35
CA MET A 119 3.19 37.33 26.73
C MET A 119 4.00 36.72 25.56
N ILE A 120 4.01 37.32 24.38
CA ILE A 120 4.72 36.78 23.19
C ILE A 120 6.09 37.45 22.97
N ALA A 121 6.30 38.67 23.48
CA ALA A 121 7.53 39.44 23.19
C ALA A 121 8.79 38.93 23.93
N ALA A 122 8.65 38.33 25.11
CA ALA A 122 9.80 37.90 25.92
C ALA A 122 10.43 36.57 25.47
N ALA A 123 9.65 35.67 24.86
CA ALA A 123 10.14 34.35 24.42
C ALA A 123 10.94 34.39 23.11
N ALA A 124 10.68 35.39 22.24
CA ALA A 124 11.37 35.52 20.96
C ALA A 124 12.83 35.98 21.11
N LEU A 125 13.14 36.77 22.14
CA LEU A 125 14.50 37.33 22.32
C LEU A 125 15.48 36.29 22.89
N ALA A 126 15.02 35.38 23.76
CA ALA A 126 15.84 34.30 24.31
C ALA A 126 16.21 33.24 23.25
N ALA A 127 15.29 32.93 22.33
CA ALA A 127 15.54 31.98 21.24
C ALA A 127 16.56 32.53 20.21
N LEU A 128 16.56 33.85 19.99
CA LEU A 128 17.46 34.49 19.03
C LEU A 128 18.92 34.52 19.53
N LEU A 129 19.13 34.73 20.84
CA LEU A 129 20.47 34.74 21.43
C LEU A 129 21.10 33.33 21.50
N LEU A 130 20.29 32.28 21.71
CA LEU A 130 20.73 30.89 21.64
C LEU A 130 21.09 30.45 20.22
N ALA A 131 20.35 30.91 19.20
CA ALA A 131 20.65 30.60 17.80
C ALA A 131 21.94 31.29 17.31
N LEU A 132 22.27 32.47 17.84
CA LEU A 132 23.47 33.21 17.45
C LEU A 132 24.73 32.70 18.18
N GLY A 133 24.63 32.26 19.43
CA GLY A 133 25.76 31.72 20.21
C GLY A 133 26.30 30.40 19.65
N VAL A 134 25.45 29.54 19.09
CA VAL A 134 25.88 28.25 18.50
C VAL A 134 26.63 28.43 17.18
N ARG A 135 26.33 29.51 16.43
CA ARG A 135 26.96 29.81 15.13
C ARG A 135 28.41 30.27 15.23
N LEU A 136 28.87 30.69 16.40
CA LEU A 136 30.24 31.19 16.61
C LEU A 136 31.22 30.12 17.14
N LEU A 137 30.73 28.93 17.50
CA LEU A 137 31.55 27.83 18.06
C LEU A 137 31.74 26.64 17.10
N VAL A 138 31.03 26.60 15.98
CA VAL A 138 31.25 25.62 14.91
C VAL A 138 32.01 26.31 13.80
N GLY A 139 33.33 26.20 13.83
CA GLY A 139 34.21 26.75 12.81
C GLY A 139 33.80 26.30 11.40
N ASP A 140 33.86 27.23 10.45
CA ASP A 140 33.68 27.05 9.02
C ASP A 140 34.81 26.17 8.42
N GLY A 141 34.83 24.90 8.81
CA GLY A 141 35.57 23.82 8.16
C GLY A 141 34.73 23.16 7.07
N GLY A 142 33.95 23.95 6.32
CA GLY A 142 33.08 23.49 5.25
C GLY A 142 33.89 22.94 4.09
N VAL A 143 34.33 21.68 4.19
CA VAL A 143 34.60 20.85 3.02
C VAL A 143 33.34 20.88 2.18
N ARG A 144 33.41 21.62 1.07
CA ARG A 144 32.40 21.65 0.02
C ARG A 144 32.02 20.20 -0.27
N PRO A 145 30.76 19.75 -0.09
CA PRO A 145 30.37 18.46 -0.64
C PRO A 145 30.56 18.64 -2.14
N GLU A 146 31.62 18.02 -2.65
CA GLU A 146 31.83 17.83 -4.07
C GLU A 146 30.51 17.25 -4.57
N ALA A 147 29.78 18.07 -5.34
CA ALA A 147 28.56 17.66 -5.97
C ALA A 147 28.93 16.40 -6.76
N ALA A 148 28.58 15.24 -6.19
CA ALA A 148 28.68 13.98 -6.88
C ALA A 148 27.94 14.22 -8.20
N ALA A 149 28.69 14.25 -9.30
CA ALA A 149 28.14 14.46 -10.63
C ALA A 149 26.91 13.56 -10.72
N ALA A 150 25.73 14.17 -10.81
CA ALA A 150 24.47 13.44 -10.71
C ALA A 150 24.49 12.40 -11.82
N ALA A 151 24.69 11.13 -11.47
CA ALA A 151 24.73 10.06 -12.45
C ALA A 151 23.34 10.04 -13.09
N THR A 152 23.28 10.43 -14.37
CA THR A 152 22.03 10.44 -15.12
C THR A 152 21.52 9.01 -15.21
N LEU A 153 20.26 8.79 -14.83
CA LEU A 153 19.63 7.48 -14.95
C LEU A 153 19.55 7.07 -16.42
N PRO A 154 19.83 5.80 -16.75
CA PRO A 154 19.67 5.32 -18.11
C PRO A 154 18.21 5.42 -18.55
N THR A 155 18.01 5.76 -19.82
CA THR A 155 16.69 5.84 -20.46
C THR A 155 16.38 4.57 -21.24
N GLY A 156 15.10 4.34 -21.56
CA GLY A 156 14.65 3.14 -22.28
C GLY A 156 14.45 1.94 -21.35
N GLU A 157 14.60 0.74 -21.92
CA GLU A 157 14.58 -0.51 -21.16
C GLU A 157 15.88 -0.69 -20.38
N VAL A 158 15.76 -1.08 -19.11
CA VAL A 158 16.90 -1.21 -18.20
C VAL A 158 16.90 -2.56 -17.51
N ARG A 159 18.06 -2.95 -16.97
CA ARG A 159 18.21 -4.00 -15.97
C ARG A 159 18.56 -3.39 -14.62
N ILE A 160 17.89 -3.84 -13.57
CA ILE A 160 18.22 -3.52 -12.19
C ILE A 160 18.91 -4.74 -11.60
N ARG A 161 20.21 -4.63 -11.29
CA ARG A 161 21.05 -5.73 -10.85
C ARG A 161 21.54 -5.50 -9.42
N PRO A 162 21.46 -6.47 -8.50
CA PRO A 162 21.96 -6.30 -7.13
C PRO A 162 23.49 -6.09 -7.15
N LEU A 163 24.00 -5.17 -6.34
CA LEU A 163 25.45 -4.93 -6.28
C LEU A 163 26.23 -6.19 -5.86
N ARG A 164 25.64 -7.00 -4.95
CA ARG A 164 26.25 -8.24 -4.43
C ARG A 164 26.17 -9.43 -5.37
N ALA A 165 25.38 -9.35 -6.44
CA ALA A 165 25.18 -10.43 -7.41
C ALA A 165 24.88 -9.81 -8.81
N PRO A 166 25.89 -9.20 -9.46
CA PRO A 166 25.70 -8.36 -10.64
C PRO A 166 25.34 -9.14 -11.93
N ASP A 167 25.32 -10.47 -11.86
CA ASP A 167 24.84 -11.43 -12.85
C ASP A 167 23.34 -11.74 -12.72
N LEU A 168 22.73 -11.35 -11.60
CA LEU A 168 21.30 -11.45 -11.36
C LEU A 168 20.58 -10.13 -11.65
N CYS A 169 19.31 -10.24 -12.02
CA CYS A 169 18.42 -9.13 -12.35
C CYS A 169 17.14 -9.21 -11.53
N LEU A 170 16.63 -8.04 -11.14
CA LEU A 170 15.30 -7.89 -10.56
C LEU A 170 14.23 -8.23 -11.61
N THR A 171 13.32 -9.12 -11.26
CA THR A 171 12.27 -9.65 -12.14
C THR A 171 11.09 -10.15 -11.30
N ASP A 172 10.04 -10.63 -11.94
CA ASP A 172 8.89 -11.17 -11.23
C ASP A 172 9.13 -12.61 -10.75
N GLY A 173 8.47 -12.97 -9.64
CA GLY A 173 8.60 -14.29 -9.04
C GLY A 173 7.38 -14.63 -8.21
N ARG A 174 7.08 -15.93 -8.10
CA ARG A 174 5.93 -16.43 -7.35
C ARG A 174 6.36 -16.82 -5.95
N VAL A 175 5.71 -16.25 -4.95
CA VAL A 175 5.89 -16.63 -3.54
C VAL A 175 4.56 -16.97 -2.91
N GLN A 176 4.56 -17.93 -1.98
CA GLN A 176 3.39 -18.24 -1.18
C GLN A 176 3.49 -17.52 0.17
N ARG A 177 2.53 -16.63 0.44
CA ARG A 177 2.44 -15.80 1.65
C ARG A 177 0.97 -15.54 1.98
N ALA A 178 0.65 -15.42 3.27
CA ALA A 178 -0.72 -15.20 3.73
C ALA A 178 -1.74 -16.15 3.06
N HIS A 179 -1.40 -17.44 2.94
CA HIS A 179 -2.23 -18.49 2.34
C HIS A 179 -2.58 -18.30 0.85
N ALA A 180 -1.88 -17.42 0.13
CA ALA A 180 -2.07 -17.20 -1.31
C ALA A 180 -0.73 -17.09 -2.05
N TYR A 181 -0.78 -17.26 -3.38
CA TYR A 181 0.37 -16.97 -4.24
C TYR A 181 0.35 -15.52 -4.71
N HIS A 182 1.49 -14.87 -4.53
CA HIS A 182 1.77 -13.47 -4.86
C HIS A 182 2.80 -13.42 -5.98
N THR A 183 2.67 -12.45 -6.88
CA THR A 183 3.71 -12.19 -7.90
C THR A 183 4.49 -10.98 -7.41
N VAL A 184 5.71 -11.23 -6.94
CA VAL A 184 6.53 -10.23 -6.25
C VAL A 184 7.85 -10.02 -6.96
N ALA A 185 8.55 -8.96 -6.59
CA ALA A 185 9.92 -8.76 -7.03
C ALA A 185 10.91 -9.74 -6.41
N VAL A 186 11.68 -10.42 -7.27
CA VAL A 186 12.74 -11.36 -6.92
C VAL A 186 13.98 -11.10 -7.77
N GLN A 187 15.11 -11.72 -7.45
CA GLN A 187 16.28 -11.75 -8.34
C GLN A 187 16.41 -13.11 -9.04
N ARG A 188 16.77 -13.12 -10.33
CA ARG A 188 17.08 -14.33 -11.14
C ARG A 188 18.25 -14.05 -12.08
N PRO A 189 18.89 -15.07 -12.69
CA PRO A 189 19.86 -14.85 -13.76
C PRO A 189 19.29 -13.88 -14.80
N CYS A 190 20.07 -12.91 -15.25
CA CYS A 190 19.57 -11.86 -16.16
C CYS A 190 19.02 -12.42 -17.48
N THR A 191 19.50 -13.58 -17.92
CA THR A 191 19.00 -14.32 -19.09
C THR A 191 17.62 -14.95 -18.88
N GLU A 192 17.20 -15.15 -17.64
CA GLU A 192 15.90 -15.71 -17.23
C GLU A 192 14.97 -14.64 -16.63
N ALA A 193 15.42 -13.38 -16.61
CA ALA A 193 14.72 -12.28 -15.96
C ALA A 193 13.76 -11.52 -16.91
N VAL A 194 13.63 -11.98 -18.16
CA VAL A 194 12.76 -11.40 -19.20
C VAL A 194 11.87 -12.49 -19.79
N PRO A 195 10.56 -12.24 -19.95
CA PRO A 195 9.80 -11.09 -19.43
C PRO A 195 9.73 -11.10 -17.88
N PRO A 196 9.55 -9.95 -17.20
CA PRO A 196 9.17 -8.65 -17.76
C PRO A 196 10.32 -7.77 -18.26
N HIS A 197 10.01 -6.90 -19.20
CA HIS A 197 10.87 -5.77 -19.59
C HIS A 197 10.72 -4.63 -18.57
N THR A 198 11.84 -4.13 -18.04
CA THR A 198 11.84 -3.12 -16.97
C THR A 198 12.09 -1.71 -17.51
N HIS A 199 11.25 -0.76 -17.12
CA HIS A 199 11.38 0.65 -17.46
C HIS A 199 11.30 1.52 -16.21
N LEU A 200 12.07 2.62 -16.19
CA LEU A 200 11.95 3.66 -15.16
C LEU A 200 11.10 4.79 -15.72
N THR A 201 9.83 4.88 -15.31
CA THR A 201 8.91 5.91 -15.80
C THR A 201 8.85 7.08 -14.82
N ALA A 202 8.82 8.32 -15.33
CA ALA A 202 8.82 9.50 -14.49
C ALA A 202 7.53 9.62 -13.63
N ALA A 203 7.68 10.07 -12.40
CA ALA A 203 6.60 10.35 -11.44
C ALA A 203 6.59 11.81 -10.93
N GLY A 204 7.38 12.68 -11.57
CA GLY A 204 7.55 14.09 -11.17
C GLY A 204 8.64 14.30 -10.11
N ALA A 205 9.22 15.49 -10.05
CA ALA A 205 10.21 15.90 -9.03
C ALA A 205 11.41 14.92 -8.85
N GLY A 206 11.90 14.32 -9.93
CA GLY A 206 13.00 13.34 -9.90
C GLY A 206 12.62 11.98 -9.30
N LEU A 207 11.32 11.73 -9.11
CA LEU A 207 10.78 10.43 -8.69
C LEU A 207 10.42 9.59 -9.91
N HIS A 208 10.45 8.28 -9.72
CA HIS A 208 10.27 7.29 -10.77
C HIS A 208 9.35 6.15 -10.30
N ARG A 209 8.73 5.45 -11.24
CA ARG A 209 8.11 4.15 -11.01
C ARG A 209 8.93 3.09 -11.72
N ILE A 210 8.99 1.91 -11.14
CA ILE A 210 9.56 0.73 -11.78
C ILE A 210 8.41 0.02 -12.47
N GLN A 211 8.34 0.16 -13.79
CA GLN A 211 7.29 -0.44 -14.62
C GLN A 211 7.82 -1.73 -15.25
N TRP A 212 7.01 -2.78 -15.15
CA TRP A 212 7.20 -4.06 -15.81
C TRP A 212 6.17 -4.26 -16.90
N THR A 213 6.63 -4.71 -18.06
CA THR A 213 5.77 -5.06 -19.18
C THR A 213 5.99 -6.53 -19.53
N HIS A 214 4.91 -7.32 -19.57
CA HIS A 214 4.89 -8.69 -20.10
C HIS A 214 4.18 -8.68 -21.47
N PRO A 215 4.91 -8.64 -22.59
CA PRO A 215 4.33 -8.57 -23.94
C PRO A 215 3.40 -9.75 -24.24
N ASP A 216 3.84 -10.93 -23.81
CA ASP A 216 3.17 -12.23 -23.89
C ASP A 216 1.86 -12.30 -23.10
N LYS A 217 1.73 -11.51 -22.02
CA LYS A 217 0.51 -11.43 -21.21
C LYS A 217 -0.32 -10.17 -21.48
N GLY A 218 0.16 -9.29 -22.36
CA GLY A 218 -0.46 -8.00 -22.70
C GLY A 218 -0.62 -7.04 -21.51
N GLY A 219 0.13 -7.25 -20.43
CA GLY A 219 -0.02 -6.54 -19.16
C GLY A 219 1.22 -5.70 -18.83
N LYS A 220 0.99 -4.50 -18.30
CA LYS A 220 2.01 -3.69 -17.65
C LYS A 220 1.65 -3.56 -16.17
N GLY A 221 2.63 -3.49 -15.28
CA GLY A 221 2.39 -3.18 -13.88
C GLY A 221 3.53 -2.39 -13.27
N CYS A 222 3.21 -1.47 -12.36
CA CYS A 222 4.20 -0.74 -11.58
C CYS A 222 4.38 -1.40 -10.23
N LEU A 223 5.63 -1.52 -9.77
CA LEU A 223 5.91 -2.09 -8.45
C LEU A 223 5.32 -1.24 -7.33
N VAL A 224 4.50 -1.86 -6.49
CA VAL A 224 3.83 -1.26 -5.33
C VAL A 224 4.24 -2.00 -4.06
N LEU A 225 4.65 -1.27 -3.03
CA LEU A 225 4.88 -1.83 -1.71
C LEU A 225 3.56 -2.30 -1.08
N LEU A 226 3.48 -3.59 -0.76
CA LEU A 226 2.43 -4.15 0.06
C LEU A 226 2.65 -3.81 1.55
N ARG A 227 1.57 -3.40 2.22
CA ARG A 227 1.57 -3.03 3.65
C ARG A 227 0.75 -3.97 4.51
N GLU A 228 -0.07 -4.80 3.89
CA GLU A 228 -0.99 -5.69 4.61
C GLU A 228 -0.23 -6.73 5.45
N PRO A 229 -0.73 -7.07 6.65
CA PRO A 229 -0.16 -8.12 7.47
C PRO A 229 0.04 -9.43 6.69
N GLY A 230 1.18 -10.09 6.89
CA GLY A 230 1.54 -11.33 6.20
C GLY A 230 2.19 -11.18 4.82
N VAL A 231 2.07 -10.00 4.19
CA VAL A 231 2.74 -9.65 2.92
C VAL A 231 3.52 -8.33 3.00
N ALA A 232 3.51 -7.67 4.15
CA ALA A 232 4.20 -6.42 4.38
C ALA A 232 5.68 -6.45 3.96
N GLY A 233 6.09 -5.45 3.18
CA GLY A 233 7.45 -5.34 2.66
C GLY A 233 7.65 -5.95 1.28
N LEU A 234 6.75 -6.80 0.79
CA LEU A 234 6.80 -7.30 -0.58
C LEU A 234 6.46 -6.19 -1.57
N LEU A 235 6.96 -6.31 -2.80
CA LEU A 235 6.59 -5.42 -3.90
C LEU A 235 5.90 -6.23 -4.99
N GLU A 236 4.67 -5.87 -5.34
CA GLU A 236 3.91 -6.50 -6.42
C GLU A 236 3.69 -5.54 -7.59
N PRO A 237 3.67 -6.04 -8.84
CA PRO A 237 3.28 -5.22 -9.98
C PRO A 237 1.76 -5.03 -9.99
N TRP A 238 1.29 -3.78 -9.91
CA TRP A 238 -0.12 -3.43 -10.10
C TRP A 238 -0.33 -2.77 -11.46
N ASP A 239 -1.39 -3.16 -12.16
CA ASP A 239 -1.66 -2.67 -13.52
C ASP A 239 -1.98 -1.16 -13.57
N ASP A 240 -2.54 -0.63 -12.49
CA ASP A 240 -2.74 0.81 -12.28
C ASP A 240 -1.49 1.42 -11.63
N CYS A 241 -0.66 2.06 -12.46
CA CYS A 241 0.53 2.79 -12.05
C CYS A 241 0.25 4.09 -11.26
N THR A 242 -0.98 4.36 -10.85
CA THR A 242 -1.36 5.53 -10.04
C THR A 242 -2.06 5.14 -8.74
N ALA A 243 -2.79 4.02 -8.71
CA ALA A 243 -3.52 3.55 -7.53
C ALA A 243 -2.66 3.32 -6.29
N GLY A 244 -1.38 2.93 -6.45
CA GLY A 244 -0.46 2.71 -5.33
C GLY A 244 -0.02 3.99 -4.60
N GLY A 245 -0.46 5.18 -5.04
CA GLY A 245 -0.06 6.45 -4.45
C GLY A 245 1.46 6.59 -4.31
N PRO A 246 2.00 6.99 -3.15
CA PRO A 246 3.44 7.09 -2.94
C PRO A 246 4.14 5.75 -2.62
N ALA A 247 3.39 4.65 -2.45
CA ALA A 247 3.93 3.29 -2.25
C ALA A 247 4.43 2.62 -3.55
N GLN A 248 4.17 3.23 -4.70
CA GLN A 248 4.65 2.78 -6.03
C GLN A 248 5.72 3.71 -6.62
N VAL A 249 6.13 4.73 -5.86
CA VAL A 249 6.99 5.82 -6.33
C VAL A 249 8.31 5.76 -5.58
N PHE A 250 9.40 5.80 -6.35
CA PHE A 250 10.77 5.61 -5.89
C PHE A 250 11.61 6.85 -6.20
N ARG A 251 12.44 7.23 -5.24
CA ARG A 251 13.63 8.06 -5.46
C ARG A 251 14.79 7.11 -5.78
N ILE A 252 15.41 7.30 -6.93
CA ILE A 252 16.57 6.52 -7.35
C ILE A 252 17.80 7.40 -7.15
N GLU A 253 18.56 7.12 -6.10
CA GLU A 253 19.65 7.95 -5.63
C GLU A 253 20.97 7.33 -6.07
N ALA A 254 21.83 8.11 -6.73
CA ALA A 254 23.21 7.70 -6.94
C ALA A 254 23.92 7.65 -5.58
N VAL A 255 24.55 6.52 -5.28
CA VAL A 255 25.36 6.33 -4.08
C VAL A 255 26.82 6.49 -4.50
N GLY A 256 27.60 7.25 -3.72
CA GLY A 256 29.03 7.42 -3.99
C GLY A 256 29.74 6.06 -4.13
N GLY A 257 30.57 5.94 -5.16
CA GLY A 257 31.26 4.70 -5.53
C GLY A 257 30.92 4.24 -6.95
N ARG A 258 31.92 3.73 -7.66
CA ARG A 258 31.71 2.95 -8.89
C ARG A 258 31.77 1.48 -8.52
N ALA A 259 30.97 0.65 -9.17
CA ALA A 259 31.22 -0.78 -9.15
C ALA A 259 32.64 -1.06 -9.69
N GLY A 260 33.22 -2.22 -9.36
CA GLY A 260 34.50 -2.64 -9.95
C GLY A 260 34.50 -2.65 -11.48
N SER A 261 33.33 -2.66 -12.11
CA SER A 261 33.08 -2.56 -13.55
C SER A 261 32.80 -1.13 -14.07
N GLY A 262 33.00 -0.08 -13.26
CA GLY A 262 32.86 1.32 -13.67
C GLY A 262 31.43 1.87 -13.69
N GLY A 263 30.40 1.04 -13.44
CA GLY A 263 29.00 1.45 -13.40
C GLY A 263 28.63 2.27 -12.15
N ALA A 264 27.70 3.21 -12.31
CA ALA A 264 27.11 3.95 -11.19
C ALA A 264 26.29 3.02 -10.29
N VAL A 265 26.40 3.24 -8.98
CA VAL A 265 25.67 2.48 -7.97
C VAL A 265 24.49 3.30 -7.49
N TYR A 266 23.33 2.65 -7.37
CA TYR A 266 22.07 3.29 -7.03
C TYR A 266 21.43 2.67 -5.79
N ARG A 267 20.66 3.48 -5.06
CA ARG A 267 19.73 3.06 -4.02
C ARG A 267 18.32 3.41 -4.45
N LEU A 268 17.39 2.48 -4.27
CA LEU A 268 15.98 2.66 -4.62
C LEU A 268 15.19 2.84 -3.33
N ARG A 269 14.82 4.08 -3.03
CA ARG A 269 14.09 4.46 -1.81
C ARG A 269 12.64 4.79 -2.15
N LEU A 270 11.68 4.27 -1.40
CA LEU A 270 10.27 4.61 -1.54
C LEU A 270 10.01 6.07 -1.13
N SER A 271 9.07 6.73 -1.80
CA SER A 271 8.71 8.12 -1.52
C SER A 271 7.89 8.32 -0.23
N ASP A 272 7.21 7.27 0.24
CA ASP A 272 6.29 7.31 1.37
C ASP A 272 6.92 6.93 2.73
N GLY A 273 8.24 6.91 2.81
CA GLY A 273 8.95 6.64 4.06
C GLY A 273 10.47 6.48 3.90
N ASP A 274 11.10 6.01 4.97
CA ASP A 274 12.52 5.67 4.98
C ASP A 274 12.73 4.17 4.74
N ARG A 275 12.21 3.69 3.61
CA ARG A 275 12.36 2.30 3.18
C ARG A 275 13.08 2.21 1.85
N CYS A 276 14.04 1.31 1.80
CA CYS A 276 14.86 1.01 0.65
C CYS A 276 14.57 -0.41 0.18
N LEU A 277 14.66 -0.62 -1.14
CA LEU A 277 14.66 -1.95 -1.72
C LEU A 277 15.90 -2.70 -1.23
N ALA A 278 15.72 -3.92 -0.72
CA ALA A 278 16.78 -4.74 -0.16
C ALA A 278 16.66 -6.19 -0.63
N LEU A 279 17.80 -6.83 -0.90
CA LEU A 279 17.90 -8.25 -1.26
C LEU A 279 18.82 -8.96 -0.27
N GLY A 280 18.22 -9.74 0.65
CA GLY A 280 18.94 -10.30 1.80
C GLY A 280 20.04 -11.31 1.46
N GLY A 281 20.00 -11.96 0.30
CA GLY A 281 20.98 -12.98 -0.13
C GLY A 281 21.40 -12.83 -1.59
N GLY A 282 22.45 -13.55 -2.00
CA GLY A 282 23.02 -13.49 -3.35
C GLY A 282 22.52 -14.57 -4.33
N GLY A 283 21.59 -15.44 -3.93
CA GLY A 283 21.11 -16.55 -4.77
C GLY A 283 19.90 -16.21 -5.64
N SER A 284 19.70 -16.93 -6.74
CA SER A 284 18.48 -16.83 -7.55
C SER A 284 17.22 -17.15 -6.73
N GLY A 285 16.10 -16.50 -7.06
CA GLY A 285 14.80 -16.64 -6.39
C GLY A 285 14.63 -15.83 -5.11
N VAL A 286 15.69 -15.14 -4.63
CA VAL A 286 15.59 -14.29 -3.42
C VAL A 286 14.62 -13.15 -3.68
N THR A 287 13.66 -12.99 -2.77
CA THR A 287 12.64 -11.93 -2.82
C THR A 287 13.22 -10.59 -2.40
N ALA A 288 12.94 -9.55 -3.19
CA ALA A 288 13.24 -8.17 -2.84
C ALA A 288 12.19 -7.65 -1.85
N LEU A 289 12.66 -6.95 -0.81
CA LEU A 289 11.82 -6.42 0.25
C LEU A 289 12.09 -4.93 0.48
N ALA A 290 11.05 -4.17 0.81
CA ALA A 290 11.19 -2.82 1.33
C ALA A 290 11.52 -2.85 2.83
N ARG A 291 12.76 -2.51 3.17
CA ARG A 291 13.28 -2.52 4.56
C ARG A 291 13.76 -1.13 4.97
N PRO A 292 13.94 -0.84 6.26
CA PRO A 292 14.57 0.41 6.68
C PRO A 292 15.90 0.64 5.95
N CYS A 293 16.16 1.87 5.52
CA CYS A 293 17.39 2.20 4.82
C CYS A 293 18.59 2.10 5.77
N THR A 294 19.57 1.25 5.46
CA THR A 294 20.80 1.07 6.24
C THR A 294 22.04 1.50 5.46
N GLY A 295 21.93 1.56 4.13
CA GLY A 295 23.04 1.88 3.22
C GLY A 295 24.04 0.74 3.00
N ALA A 296 23.74 -0.45 3.51
CA ALA A 296 24.50 -1.67 3.23
C ALA A 296 24.39 -2.09 1.75
N ASP A 297 25.31 -2.94 1.30
CA ASP A 297 25.41 -3.36 -0.10
C ASP A 297 24.22 -4.20 -0.58
N ASP A 298 23.45 -4.77 0.35
CA ASP A 298 22.19 -5.46 0.07
C ASP A 298 21.05 -4.52 -0.37
N GLN A 299 21.26 -3.20 -0.24
CA GLN A 299 20.35 -2.13 -0.67
C GLN A 299 20.91 -1.30 -1.84
N LYS A 300 21.97 -1.80 -2.48
CA LYS A 300 22.65 -1.13 -3.60
C LYS A 300 22.48 -1.94 -4.89
N PHE A 301 22.31 -1.22 -5.99
CA PHE A 301 21.98 -1.79 -7.29
C PHE A 301 22.77 -1.11 -8.40
N LEU A 302 23.08 -1.88 -9.44
CA LEU A 302 23.55 -1.38 -10.72
C LEU A 302 22.35 -1.25 -11.64
N ILE A 303 22.17 -0.09 -12.25
CA ILE A 303 21.12 0.15 -13.24
C ILE A 303 21.79 0.53 -14.53
N GLY A 304 21.49 -0.23 -15.59
CA GLY A 304 22.04 -0.02 -16.92
C GLY A 304 21.10 -0.53 -18.00
N PRO A 305 21.44 -0.33 -19.28
CA PRO A 305 20.65 -0.84 -20.40
C PRO A 305 20.42 -2.36 -20.30
N ALA A 306 19.25 -2.80 -20.78
CA ALA A 306 18.97 -4.21 -21.05
C ALA A 306 19.75 -4.72 -22.28
#